data_AF-A0A6B7GNB6-F1
#
_entry.id   AF-A0A6B7GNB6-F1
#
_cell.length_a   1.000
_cell.length_b   1.000
_cell.length_c   1.000
_cell.angle_alpha   90.00
_cell.angle_beta   90.00
_cell.angle_gamma   90.00
#
_symmetry.space_group_name_H-M   'P 1'
#
loop_
_entity.id
_entity.type
_entity.pdbx_description
1 polymer ?
#
loop_
_entity_poly.entity_id
_entity_poly.type
_entity_poly.pdbx_seq_one_letter_code
_entity_poly.pdbx_strand_id
1 'polypeptide(L)'
;VGLAGLLQSFSDLLKLVIKGKSVFQFRDWLSWVGVFLMIFIACLYCVLFALQDSGGSSGSWTLWFLVVTSLTGYGLLSIGWGSYNKFALVSCVRSALGS
;
A
#
# COMPACT_ATOMS: atom_id res chain seq x y z
N VAL A 1 -13.36 21.97 -11.39
CA VAL A 1 -12.29 21.20 -12.07
C VAL A 1 -11.18 22.20 -12.40
N GLY A 2 -10.01 22.09 -11.78
CA GLY A 2 -8.91 23.04 -12.01
C GLY A 2 -8.44 23.04 -13.48
N LEU A 3 -7.60 24.00 -13.87
CA LEU A 3 -7.27 24.39 -15.25
C LEU A 3 -6.89 23.26 -16.24
N ALA A 4 -6.53 22.06 -15.77
CA ALA A 4 -6.29 20.87 -16.58
C ALA A 4 -6.51 19.56 -15.81
N GLY A 5 -7.38 19.55 -14.80
CA GLY A 5 -7.53 18.39 -13.90
C GLY A 5 -6.34 18.16 -12.93
N LEU A 6 -5.32 19.03 -12.95
CA LEU A 6 -4.14 18.94 -12.07
C LEU A 6 -4.50 18.90 -10.57
N LEU A 7 -5.54 19.64 -10.18
CA LEU A 7 -6.03 19.72 -8.79
C LEU A 7 -7.02 18.61 -8.44
N GLN A 8 -7.29 17.67 -9.35
CA GLN A 8 -8.27 16.61 -9.13
C GLN A 8 -7.82 15.68 -7.99
N SER A 9 -6.57 15.21 -8.02
CA SER A 9 -6.00 14.36 -6.95
C SER A 9 -6.07 15.02 -5.57
N PHE A 10 -5.79 16.33 -5.49
CA PHE A 10 -5.95 17.12 -4.27
C PHE A 10 -7.40 17.24 -3.83
N SER A 11 -8.33 17.42 -4.76
CA SER A 11 -9.77 17.50 -4.46
C SER A 11 -10.32 16.18 -3.95
N ASP A 12 -9.89 15.05 -4.51
CA ASP A 12 -10.27 13.71 -4.04
C ASP A 12 -9.72 13.44 -2.63
N LEU A 13 -8.48 13.86 -2.35
CA LEU A 13 -7.88 13.77 -1.01
C LEU A 13 -8.61 14.66 0.01
N LEU A 14 -8.85 15.93 -0.32
CA LEU A 14 -9.60 16.87 0.54
C LEU A 14 -11.02 16.36 0.84
N LYS A 15 -11.69 15.79 -0.17
CA LYS A 15 -13.03 15.21 -0.01
C LYS A 15 -13.05 14.05 0.99
N LEU A 16 -12.00 13.21 0.99
CA LEU A 16 -11.87 12.13 1.96
C LEU A 16 -11.54 12.64 3.37
N VAL A 17 -10.66 13.63 3.50
CA VAL A 17 -10.29 14.25 4.79
C VAL A 17 -11.51 14.92 5.44
N ILE A 18 -12.29 15.69 4.68
CA ILE A 18 -13.48 16.41 5.19
C ILE A 18 -14.62 15.44 5.53
N LYS A 19 -14.74 14.31 4.80
CA LYS A 19 -15.76 13.28 5.07
C LYS A 19 -15.44 12.44 6.32
N GLY A 20 -14.30 12.69 6.98
CA GLY A 20 -13.81 12.09 8.22
C GLY A 20 -14.82 11.19 8.94
N LYS A 21 -14.79 9.90 8.62
CA LYS A 21 -15.69 8.91 9.23
C LYS A 21 -15.07 8.47 10.57
N SER A 22 -15.52 9.05 11.68
CA SER A 22 -15.12 8.64 13.02
C SER A 22 -15.88 7.37 13.44
N VAL A 23 -15.41 6.21 13.00
CA VAL A 23 -15.77 4.95 13.66
C VAL A 23 -14.47 4.21 13.91
N PHE A 24 -13.63 4.79 14.77
CA PHE A 24 -12.49 4.07 15.33
C PHE A 24 -13.04 3.07 16.35
N GLN A 25 -13.25 1.83 15.91
CA GLN A 25 -13.29 0.72 16.83
C GLN A 25 -11.82 0.34 17.12
N PHE A 26 -11.51 -0.15 18.32
CA PHE A 26 -10.19 -0.73 18.64
C PHE A 26 -9.73 -1.83 17.66
N ARG A 27 -10.68 -2.35 16.86
CA ARG A 27 -10.53 -3.40 15.87
C ARG A 27 -9.86 -2.95 14.57
N ASP A 28 -9.85 -1.65 14.27
CA ASP A 28 -9.24 -1.06 13.07
C ASP A 28 -7.70 -0.95 13.13
N TRP A 29 -7.09 -1.22 14.29
CA TRP A 29 -5.65 -1.08 14.51
C TRP A 29 -4.80 -1.93 13.55
N LEU A 30 -5.20 -3.19 13.32
CA LEU A 30 -4.48 -4.09 12.41
C LEU A 30 -4.58 -3.62 10.95
N SER A 31 -5.75 -3.11 10.54
CA SER A 31 -5.95 -2.52 9.22
C SER A 31 -5.09 -1.26 9.05
N TRP A 32 -5.01 -0.44 10.09
CA TRP A 32 -4.16 0.75 10.12
C TRP A 32 -2.68 0.40 9.93
N VAL A 33 -2.16 -0.59 10.68
CA VAL A 33 -0.79 -1.08 10.54
C VAL A 33 -0.53 -1.61 9.12
N GLY A 34 -1.49 -2.33 8.53
CA GLY A 34 -1.38 -2.82 7.15
C GLY A 34 -1.30 -1.71 6.11
N VAL A 35 -2.09 -0.64 6.25
CA VAL A 35 -2.03 0.53 5.36
C VAL A 35 -0.70 1.26 5.48
N PHE A 36 -0.19 1.46 6.70
CA PHE A 36 1.14 2.04 6.92
C PHE A 36 2.25 1.18 6.31
N LEU A 37 2.17 -0.14 6.44
CA LEU A 37 3.13 -1.06 5.85
C LEU A 37 3.10 -1.00 4.31
N MET A 38 1.92 -0.87 3.70
CA MET A 38 1.79 -0.66 2.25
C MET A 38 2.41 0.66 1.78
N ILE A 39 2.22 1.76 2.52
CA ILE A 39 2.87 3.04 2.21
C ILE A 39 4.39 2.93 2.27
N PHE A 40 4.91 2.23 3.28
CA PHE A 40 6.34 2.05 3.47
C PHE A 40 6.95 1.26 2.31
N ILE A 41 6.28 0.20 1.86
CA ILE A 41 6.72 -0.59 0.70
C ILE A 41 6.69 0.23 -0.59
N ALA A 42 5.67 1.06 -0.80
CA ALA A 42 5.64 1.96 -1.96
C ALA A 42 6.85 2.92 -1.96
N CYS A 43 7.21 3.47 -0.81
CA CYS A 43 8.42 4.29 -0.67
C CYS A 43 9.70 3.48 -0.96
N LEU A 44 9.81 2.24 -0.46
CA LEU A 44 10.95 1.37 -0.76
C LEU A 44 11.08 1.09 -2.25
N TYR A 45 9.98 0.85 -2.97
CA TYR A 45 10.01 0.70 -4.44
C TYR A 45 10.52 1.97 -5.14
N CYS A 46 10.08 3.16 -4.73
CA CYS A 46 10.58 4.41 -5.30
C CYS A 46 12.09 4.59 -5.07
N VAL A 47 12.58 4.25 -3.87
CA VAL A 47 14.01 4.34 -3.53
C VAL A 47 14.82 3.32 -4.33
N LEU A 48 14.34 2.08 -4.45
CA LEU A 48 14.99 1.06 -5.29
C LEU A 48 15.06 1.50 -6.75
N PHE A 49 13.96 2.04 -7.31
CA PHE A 49 13.96 2.52 -8.68
C PHE A 49 14.96 3.67 -8.90
N ALA A 50 15.00 4.65 -7.98
CA ALA A 50 15.94 5.77 -8.06
C ALA A 50 17.41 5.33 -7.94
N LEU A 51 17.70 4.35 -7.07
CA LEU A 51 19.03 3.78 -6.90
C LEU A 51 19.47 2.97 -8.15
N GLN A 52 18.51 2.39 -8.89
CA GLN A 52 18.80 1.66 -10.12
C GLN A 52 19.08 2.63 -11.29
N ASP A 53 18.34 3.73 -11.36
CA ASP A 53 18.55 4.80 -12.33
C ASP A 53 19.91 5.52 -12.13
N SER A 54 20.38 5.63 -10.88
CA SER A 54 21.69 6.20 -10.56
C SER A 54 22.89 5.26 -10.85
N GLY A 55 22.66 4.16 -11.59
CA GLY A 55 23.73 3.34 -12.17
C GLY A 55 24.41 2.37 -11.20
N GLY A 56 23.91 2.24 -9.97
CA GLY A 56 24.47 1.38 -8.94
C GLY A 56 24.14 -0.09 -9.15
N SER A 57 24.36 -0.69 -10.32
CA SER A 57 24.10 -2.11 -10.62
C SER A 57 24.98 -3.04 -9.76
N SER A 58 24.46 -3.48 -8.61
CA SER A 58 25.05 -4.52 -7.77
C SER A 58 24.28 -5.83 -7.97
N GLY A 59 24.95 -6.99 -7.90
CA GLY A 59 24.30 -8.30 -8.07
C GLY A 59 23.16 -8.60 -7.08
N SER A 60 22.96 -7.76 -6.06
CA SER A 60 21.92 -7.89 -5.04
C SER A 60 20.58 -7.24 -5.40
N TRP A 61 20.46 -6.56 -6.55
CA TRP A 61 19.22 -5.89 -6.98
C TRP A 61 18.01 -6.82 -7.06
N THR A 62 18.21 -7.99 -7.67
CA THR A 62 17.15 -8.99 -7.83
C THR A 62 16.68 -9.51 -6.47
N LEU A 63 17.59 -9.68 -5.51
CA LEU A 63 17.27 -10.11 -4.15
C LEU A 63 16.48 -9.02 -3.40
N TRP A 64 16.88 -7.76 -3.51
CA TRP A 64 16.14 -6.65 -2.90
C TRP A 64 14.73 -6.50 -3.46
N PHE A 65 14.56 -6.64 -4.77
CA PHE A 65 13.24 -6.65 -5.40
C PHE A 65 12.37 -7.81 -4.88
N LEU A 66 12.94 -9.00 -4.71
CA LEU A 66 12.24 -10.18 -4.19
C LEU A 66 11.79 -9.97 -2.73
N VAL A 67 12.66 -9.42 -1.88
CA VAL A 67 12.33 -9.08 -0.49
C VAL A 67 11.17 -8.10 -0.43
N VAL A 68 11.22 -7.01 -1.20
CA VAL A 68 10.16 -6.00 -1.20
C VAL A 68 8.84 -6.57 -1.72
N THR A 69 8.88 -7.40 -2.77
CA THR A 69 7.69 -8.06 -3.32
C THR A 69 7.06 -9.01 -2.29
N SER A 70 7.85 -9.80 -1.56
CA SER A 70 7.31 -10.67 -0.50
C SER A 70 6.64 -9.88 0.63
N LEU A 71 7.17 -8.70 0.97
CA LEU A 71 6.61 -7.80 1.98
C LEU A 71 5.22 -7.27 1.58
N THR A 72 4.96 -7.06 0.28
CA THR A 72 3.64 -6.63 -0.22
C THR A 72 2.54 -7.65 0.10
N GLY A 73 2.84 -8.94 -0.02
CA GLY A 73 1.91 -10.02 0.31
C GLY A 73 1.49 -9.98 1.78
N TYR A 74 2.44 -9.75 2.69
CA TYR A 74 2.17 -9.59 4.12
C TYR A 74 1.31 -8.34 4.41
N GLY A 75 1.56 -7.23 3.70
CA GLY A 75 0.72 -6.03 3.77
C GLY A 75 -0.72 -6.29 3.38
N LEU A 76 -0.95 -6.91 2.22
CA LEU A 76 -2.30 -7.26 1.74
C LEU A 76 -3.04 -8.21 2.69
N LEU A 77 -2.33 -9.19 3.26
CA LEU A 77 -2.92 -10.13 4.23
C LEU A 77 -3.37 -9.42 5.52
N SER A 78 -2.55 -8.49 6.03
CA SER A 78 -2.87 -7.72 7.25
C SER A 78 -4.08 -6.80 7.09
N ILE A 79 -4.24 -6.19 5.91
CA ILE A 79 -5.40 -5.34 5.56
C ILE A 79 -6.67 -6.20 5.44
N GLY A 80 -6.56 -7.36 4.78
CA GLY A 80 -7.67 -8.30 4.61
C GLY A 80 -8.17 -8.88 5.93
N TRP A 81 -7.26 -9.18 6.86
CA TRP A 81 -7.60 -9.64 8.21
C TRP A 81 -8.30 -8.55 9.04
N GLY A 82 -7.85 -7.29 8.90
CA GLY A 82 -8.44 -6.15 9.61
C GLY A 82 -9.92 -5.87 9.27
N SER A 83 -10.40 -6.29 8.10
CA SER A 83 -11.77 -6.01 7.65
C SER A 83 -12.85 -7.00 8.15
N TYR A 84 -12.48 -8.12 8.79
CA TYR A 84 -13.39 -9.13 9.38
C TYR A 84 -14.67 -9.48 8.59
N ASN A 85 -14.65 -9.35 7.27
CA ASN A 85 -15.70 -9.80 6.37
C ASN A 85 -15.15 -10.96 5.55
N LYS A 86 -15.82 -12.12 5.59
CA LYS A 86 -15.33 -13.36 4.96
C LYS A 86 -14.97 -13.16 3.49
N PHE A 87 -15.68 -12.27 2.79
CA PHE A 87 -15.41 -11.92 1.39
C PHE A 87 -14.15 -11.07 1.20
N ALA A 88 -13.89 -10.10 2.08
CA ALA A 88 -12.70 -9.23 1.99
C ALA A 88 -11.40 -10.00 2.30
N LEU A 89 -11.47 -10.95 3.24
CA LEU A 89 -10.34 -11.81 3.56
C LEU A 89 -10.05 -12.79 2.40
N VAL A 90 -11.08 -13.42 1.85
CA VAL A 90 -10.93 -14.34 0.69
C VAL A 90 -10.42 -13.60 -0.56
N SER A 91 -10.84 -12.35 -0.80
CA SER A 91 -10.31 -11.55 -1.90
C SER A 91 -8.85 -11.15 -1.69
N CYS A 92 -8.46 -10.73 -0.47
CA CYS A 92 -7.07 -10.38 -0.18
C CYS A 92 -6.13 -11.57 -0.23
N VAL A 93 -6.56 -12.75 0.24
CA VAL A 93 -5.77 -14.00 0.14
C VAL A 93 -5.56 -14.38 -1.33
N ARG A 94 -6.59 -14.26 -2.17
CA ARG A 94 -6.46 -14.50 -3.62
C ARG A 94 -5.47 -13.53 -4.28
N SER A 95 -5.51 -12.24 -3.93
CA SER A 95 -4.60 -11.23 -4.49
C SER A 95 -3.17 -11.34 -3.96
N ALA A 96 -2.97 -11.79 -2.72
CA ALA A 96 -1.64 -11.96 -2.12
C ALA A 96 -0.93 -13.24 -2.58
N LEU A 97 -1.68 -14.29 -2.94
CA LEU A 97 -1.14 -15.60 -3.34
C LEU A 97 -1.31 -15.92 -4.84
N GLY A 98 -2.04 -15.11 -5.59
CA GLY A 98 -2.27 -15.31 -7.03
C GLY A 98 -1.12 -14.85 -7.93
N SER A 99 0.07 -14.67 -7.38
CA SER A 99 1.29 -14.23 -8.08
C SER A 99 2.26 -15.38 -8.29
#